data_AF-A0A927HPX7-F1
#
_entry.id   AF-A0A927HPX7-F1
#
_cell.length_a   1.000
_cell.length_b   1.000
_cell.length_c   1.000
_cell.angle_alpha   90.00
_cell.angle_beta   90.00
_cell.angle_gamma   90.00
#
_symmetry.space_group_name_H-M   'P 1'
#
loop_
_entity.id
_entity.type
_entity.pdbx_description
1 polymer ?
#
loop_
_entity_poly.entity_id
_entity_poly.type
_entity_poly.pdbx_seq_one_letter_code
_entity_poly.pdbx_strand_id
1 'polypeptide(L)'
;MAAITDTPYFHQLSPQDQSSALSGMAEILNKQRQASRVVLDGVVNDASAALRNGQQPQVMPSRNQLISTYGLVQGGQLYTQLQNDEAFGNNVKLVKNIPPAQQQQLLEQAKPETGPNYAERLKNYEQLQSAISAVNSAEEC
;
A
#
# COMPACT_ATOMS: atom_id res chain seq x y z
N MET A 1 -7.36 20.63 19.96
CA MET A 1 -8.69 20.35 20.53
C MET A 1 -8.48 19.94 21.97
N ALA A 2 -9.09 20.61 22.94
CA ALA A 2 -9.04 20.18 24.34
C ALA A 2 -9.77 18.84 24.47
N ALA A 3 -9.22 17.90 25.28
CA ALA A 3 -9.92 16.65 25.52
C ALA A 3 -11.23 16.94 26.27
N ILE A 4 -12.30 16.21 25.98
CA ILE A 4 -13.58 16.35 26.71
C ILE A 4 -13.39 16.17 28.23
N THR A 5 -12.41 15.36 28.62
CA THR A 5 -11.95 15.14 29.99
C THR A 5 -11.35 16.37 30.67
N ASP A 6 -10.93 17.38 29.91
CA ASP A 6 -10.35 18.62 30.44
C ASP A 6 -11.40 19.72 30.64
N THR A 7 -12.68 19.42 30.36
CA THR A 7 -13.74 20.41 30.51
C THR A 7 -14.33 20.37 31.92
N PRO A 8 -14.58 21.54 32.56
CA PRO A 8 -15.22 21.59 33.87
C PRO A 8 -16.63 20.96 33.87
N TYR A 9 -17.29 20.96 32.71
CA TYR A 9 -18.56 20.26 32.49
C TYR A 9 -18.45 18.74 32.65
N PHE A 10 -17.37 18.12 32.14
CA PHE A 10 -17.17 16.67 32.24
C PHE A 10 -16.95 16.22 33.70
N HIS A 11 -16.28 17.04 34.52
CA HIS A 11 -16.04 16.74 35.94
C HIS A 11 -17.30 16.87 36.80
N GLN A 12 -18.32 17.57 36.29
CA GLN A 12 -19.62 17.76 36.96
C GLN A 12 -20.62 16.62 36.67
N LEU A 13 -20.34 15.77 35.67
CA LEU A 13 -21.18 14.62 35.32
C LEU A 13 -21.08 13.51 36.37
N SER A 14 -22.13 12.69 36.50
CA SER A 14 -22.05 11.47 37.31
C SER A 14 -21.05 10.48 36.72
N PRO A 15 -20.46 9.55 37.50
CA PRO A 15 -19.52 8.55 36.97
C PRO A 15 -20.11 7.71 35.82
N GLN A 16 -21.42 7.46 35.83
CA GLN A 16 -22.13 6.72 34.79
C GLN A 16 -22.27 7.55 33.50
N ASP A 17 -22.53 8.84 33.63
CA ASP A 17 -22.62 9.77 32.50
C ASP A 17 -21.25 10.06 31.89
N GLN A 18 -20.20 10.16 32.72
CA GLN A 18 -18.82 10.27 32.25
C GLN A 18 -18.41 9.05 31.41
N SER A 19 -18.69 7.84 31.91
CA SER A 19 -18.42 6.59 31.18
C SER A 19 -19.17 6.51 29.85
N SER A 20 -20.44 6.90 29.84
CA SER A 20 -21.27 6.93 28.63
C SER A 20 -20.75 7.94 27.60
N ALA A 21 -20.35 9.14 28.06
CA ALA A 21 -19.75 10.17 27.19
C ALA A 21 -18.41 9.70 26.59
N LEU A 22 -17.53 9.07 27.38
CA LEU A 22 -16.27 8.50 26.88
C LEU A 22 -16.51 7.37 25.88
N SER A 23 -17.46 6.49 26.16
CA SER A 23 -17.81 5.37 25.27
C SER A 23 -18.36 5.86 23.93
N GLY A 24 -19.27 6.85 23.94
CA GLY A 24 -19.79 7.47 22.73
C GLY A 24 -18.70 8.18 21.92
N MET A 25 -17.78 8.89 22.59
CA MET A 25 -16.63 9.51 21.93
C MET A 25 -15.71 8.46 21.28
N ALA A 26 -15.42 7.37 21.99
CA ALA A 26 -14.64 6.27 21.45
C ALA A 26 -15.31 5.64 20.22
N GLU A 27 -16.63 5.49 20.23
CA GLU A 27 -17.40 5.01 19.08
C GLU A 27 -17.31 5.96 17.87
N ILE A 28 -17.45 7.27 18.09
CA ILE A 28 -17.30 8.29 17.03
C ILE A 28 -15.89 8.22 16.43
N LEU A 29 -14.86 8.18 17.27
CA LEU A 29 -13.47 8.06 16.82
C LEU A 29 -13.20 6.76 16.07
N ASN A 30 -13.86 5.66 16.46
CA ASN A 30 -13.77 4.39 15.74
C ASN A 30 -14.46 4.46 14.38
N LYS A 31 -15.66 5.03 14.29
CA LYS A 31 -16.35 5.26 13.01
C LYS A 31 -15.55 6.16 12.07
N GLN A 32 -14.97 7.23 12.60
CA GLN A 32 -14.12 8.12 11.81
C GLN A 32 -12.88 7.37 11.28
N ARG A 33 -12.22 6.57 12.12
CA ARG A 33 -11.08 5.73 11.69
C ARG A 33 -11.46 4.71 10.63
N GLN A 34 -12.63 4.07 10.74
CA GLN A 34 -13.14 3.13 9.74
C GLN A 34 -13.42 3.83 8.40
N ALA A 35 -14.06 5.00 8.42
CA ALA A 35 -14.30 5.77 7.21
C ALA A 35 -12.99 6.18 6.52
N SER A 36 -11.99 6.65 7.29
CA SER A 36 -10.66 6.97 6.77
C SER A 36 -9.96 5.75 6.16
N ARG A 37 -10.12 4.57 6.74
CA ARG A 37 -9.59 3.31 6.19
C ARG A 37 -10.21 2.97 4.84
N VAL A 38 -11.54 3.03 4.73
CA VAL A 38 -12.24 2.72 3.46
C VAL A 38 -11.76 3.62 2.32
N VAL A 39 -11.62 4.92 2.59
CA VAL A 39 -11.11 5.88 1.59
C VAL A 39 -9.67 5.55 1.21
N LEU A 40 -8.82 5.30 2.21
CA LEU A 40 -7.40 5.03 1.96
C LEU A 40 -7.18 3.66 1.29
N ASP A 41 -8.03 2.67 1.56
CA ASP A 41 -8.01 1.37 0.89
C ASP A 41 -8.23 1.53 -0.62
N GLY A 42 -9.21 2.36 -1.02
CA GLY A 42 -9.44 2.69 -2.43
C GLY A 42 -8.20 3.32 -3.08
N VAL A 43 -7.63 4.33 -2.41
CA VAL A 43 -6.41 5.01 -2.89
C VAL A 43 -5.22 4.05 -3.03
N VAL A 44 -5.01 3.16 -2.06
CA VAL A 44 -3.93 2.17 -2.10
C VAL A 44 -4.13 1.18 -3.25
N ASN A 45 -5.35 0.70 -3.46
CA ASN A 45 -5.67 -0.23 -4.53
C ASN A 45 -5.48 0.41 -5.92
N ASP A 46 -5.97 1.63 -6.10
CA ASP A 46 -5.79 2.38 -7.35
C ASP A 46 -4.32 2.69 -7.60
N ALA A 47 -3.56 3.06 -6.55
CA ALA A 47 -2.14 3.30 -6.65
C ALA A 47 -1.36 2.04 -7.06
N SER A 48 -1.61 0.92 -6.37
CA SER A 48 -1.02 -0.39 -6.70
C SER A 48 -1.34 -0.81 -8.14
N ALA A 49 -2.59 -0.63 -8.58
CA ALA A 49 -3.00 -0.96 -9.94
C ALA A 49 -2.28 -0.10 -10.99
N ALA A 50 -2.19 1.22 -10.78
CA ALA A 50 -1.47 2.11 -11.68
C ALA A 50 0.03 1.73 -11.73
N LEU A 51 0.66 1.58 -10.56
CA LEU A 51 2.09 1.26 -10.45
C LEU A 51 2.45 -0.04 -11.14
N ARG A 52 1.67 -1.12 -10.96
CA ARG A 52 1.94 -2.40 -11.66
C ARG A 52 1.77 -2.32 -13.17
N ASN A 53 0.94 -1.42 -13.67
CA ASN A 53 0.84 -1.10 -15.10
C ASN A 53 1.96 -0.15 -15.56
N GLY A 54 2.92 0.16 -14.69
CA GLY A 54 3.99 1.14 -14.86
C GLY A 54 3.48 2.58 -14.89
N GLN A 55 2.21 2.84 -14.64
CA GLN A 55 1.63 4.19 -14.68
C GLN A 55 1.88 4.92 -13.36
N GLN A 56 1.97 6.26 -13.44
CA GLN A 56 2.04 7.07 -12.23
C GLN A 56 0.64 7.23 -11.64
N PRO A 57 0.41 6.88 -10.37
CA PRO A 57 -0.89 7.04 -9.74
C PRO A 57 -1.24 8.52 -9.55
N GLN A 58 -2.52 8.86 -9.64
CA GLN A 58 -2.99 10.24 -9.40
C GLN A 58 -2.75 10.68 -7.95
N VAL A 59 -2.89 9.74 -7.00
CA VAL A 59 -2.66 9.96 -5.58
C VAL A 59 -1.76 8.85 -5.07
N MET A 60 -0.61 9.21 -4.52
CA MET A 60 0.31 8.27 -3.87
C MET A 60 0.21 8.42 -2.35
N PRO A 61 -0.22 7.37 -1.61
CA PRO A 61 -0.31 7.45 -0.16
C PRO A 61 1.10 7.46 0.46
N SER A 62 1.34 8.41 1.35
CA SER A 62 2.62 8.48 2.07
C SER A 62 2.74 7.41 3.16
N ARG A 63 3.97 7.04 3.50
CA ARG A 63 4.25 6.11 4.62
C ARG A 63 3.58 6.55 5.92
N ASN A 64 3.58 7.85 6.23
CA ASN A 64 2.98 8.37 7.46
C ASN A 64 1.45 8.24 7.45
N GLN A 65 0.79 8.50 6.32
CA GLN A 65 -0.66 8.30 6.18
C GLN A 65 -1.03 6.83 6.38
N LEU A 66 -0.30 5.90 5.77
CA LEU A 66 -0.51 4.46 5.93
C LEU A 66 -0.31 4.02 7.38
N ILE A 67 0.77 4.44 8.04
CA ILE A 67 1.04 4.10 9.44
C ILE A 67 -0.01 4.69 10.38
N SER A 68 -0.44 5.95 10.16
CA SER A 68 -1.44 6.59 11.02
C SER A 68 -2.82 5.92 10.93
N THR A 69 -3.13 5.31 9.78
CA THR A 69 -4.45 4.73 9.49
C THR A 69 -4.50 3.23 9.84
N TYR A 70 -3.47 2.48 9.49
CA TYR A 70 -3.40 1.02 9.65
C TYR A 70 -2.51 0.55 10.81
N GLY A 71 -1.73 1.45 11.40
CA GLY A 71 -0.71 1.12 12.39
C GLY A 71 0.65 0.81 11.76
N LEU A 72 1.68 0.69 12.60
CA LEU A 72 3.08 0.60 12.16
C LEU A 72 3.37 -0.61 11.27
N VAL A 73 2.84 -1.78 11.64
CA VAL A 73 3.12 -3.05 10.94
C VAL A 73 2.40 -3.08 9.59
N GLN A 74 1.07 -3.01 9.59
CA GLN A 74 0.27 -3.08 8.37
C GLN A 74 0.56 -1.89 7.44
N GLY A 75 0.66 -0.67 7.98
CA GLY A 75 0.99 0.52 7.18
C GLY A 75 2.40 0.44 6.58
N GLY A 76 3.36 -0.14 7.30
CA GLY A 76 4.70 -0.44 6.78
C GLY A 76 4.67 -1.46 5.64
N GLN A 77 3.90 -2.54 5.79
CA GLN A 77 3.74 -3.57 4.75
C GLN A 77 3.12 -3.00 3.47
N LEU A 78 2.05 -2.20 3.58
CA LEU A 78 1.41 -1.54 2.44
C LEU A 78 2.37 -0.57 1.73
N TYR A 79 3.18 0.17 2.48
CA TYR A 79 4.17 1.06 1.90
C TYR A 79 5.22 0.26 1.10
N THR A 80 5.74 -0.82 1.66
CA THR A 80 6.70 -1.69 0.96
C THR A 80 6.08 -2.38 -0.25
N GLN A 81 4.80 -2.77 -0.17
CA GLN A 81 4.05 -3.30 -1.31
C GLN A 81 3.99 -2.30 -2.47
N LEU A 82 3.63 -1.05 -2.21
CA LEU A 82 3.59 -0.02 -3.25
C LEU A 82 4.96 0.23 -3.89
N GLN A 83 6.05 0.17 -3.11
CA GLN A 83 7.41 0.24 -3.65
C GLN A 83 7.74 -0.96 -4.55
N ASN A 84 7.31 -2.16 -4.16
CA ASN A 84 7.49 -3.37 -4.99
C ASN A 84 6.70 -3.28 -6.29
N ASP A 85 5.47 -2.76 -6.25
CA ASP A 85 4.61 -2.56 -7.41
C ASP A 85 5.21 -1.56 -8.40
N GLU A 86 5.77 -0.46 -7.89
CA GLU A 86 6.48 0.53 -8.70
C GLU A 86 7.70 -0.07 -9.41
N ALA A 87 8.55 -0.79 -8.66
CA ALA A 87 9.71 -1.47 -9.22
C ALA A 87 9.31 -2.49 -10.31
N PHE A 88 8.26 -3.27 -10.05
CA PHE A 88 7.73 -4.23 -11.03
C PHE A 88 7.21 -3.54 -12.29
N GLY A 89 6.39 -2.50 -12.16
CA GLY A 89 5.84 -1.77 -13.31
C GLY A 89 6.92 -1.12 -14.17
N ASN A 90 7.98 -0.60 -13.54
CA ASN A 90 9.15 -0.09 -14.25
C ASN A 90 9.87 -1.18 -15.04
N ASN A 91 10.06 -2.36 -14.44
CA ASN A 91 10.67 -3.50 -15.13
C ASN A 91 9.83 -3.94 -16.34
N VAL A 92 8.49 -4.06 -16.18
CA VAL A 92 7.58 -4.41 -17.28
C VAL A 92 7.64 -3.40 -18.44
N LYS A 93 7.74 -2.10 -18.12
CA LYS A 93 7.94 -1.06 -19.13
C LYS A 93 9.27 -1.18 -19.85
N LEU A 94 10.34 -1.48 -19.12
CA LEU A 94 11.68 -1.63 -19.70
C LEU A 94 11.76 -2.84 -20.62
N VAL A 95 11.19 -3.98 -20.24
CA VAL A 95 11.23 -5.23 -21.05
C VAL A 95 10.78 -5.01 -22.49
N LYS A 96 9.74 -4.20 -22.71
CA LYS A 96 9.22 -3.91 -24.07
C LYS A 96 10.15 -3.07 -24.94
N ASN A 97 11.19 -2.48 -24.37
CA ASN A 97 12.04 -1.47 -25.03
C ASN A 97 13.53 -1.85 -25.02
N ILE A 98 13.88 -3.05 -24.54
CA ILE A 98 15.28 -3.50 -24.44
C ILE A 98 15.48 -4.85 -25.16
N PRO A 99 16.68 -5.10 -25.72
CA PRO A 99 16.99 -6.36 -26.41
C PRO A 99 16.89 -7.59 -25.49
N PRO A 100 16.67 -8.80 -26.03
CA PRO A 100 16.51 -10.03 -25.24
C PRO A 100 17.65 -10.30 -24.24
N ALA A 101 18.90 -10.01 -24.60
CA ALA A 101 20.04 -10.15 -23.70
C ALA A 101 19.94 -9.23 -22.46
N GLN A 102 19.43 -8.01 -22.63
CA GLN A 102 19.20 -7.08 -21.53
C GLN A 102 17.95 -7.45 -20.71
N GLN A 103 16.94 -8.07 -21.33
CA GLN A 103 15.78 -8.61 -20.62
C GLN A 103 16.17 -9.71 -19.63
N GLN A 104 17.07 -10.62 -20.04
CA GLN A 104 17.60 -11.66 -19.15
C GLN A 104 18.39 -11.06 -17.99
N GLN A 105 19.25 -10.08 -18.25
CA GLN A 105 19.99 -9.38 -17.22
C GLN A 105 19.06 -8.66 -16.22
N LEU A 106 17.97 -8.05 -16.72
CA LEU A 106 16.95 -7.42 -15.88
C LEU A 106 16.23 -8.46 -15.00
N LEU A 107 15.90 -9.63 -15.56
CA LEU A 107 15.27 -10.72 -14.80
C LEU A 107 16.19 -11.21 -13.67
N GLU A 108 17.47 -11.43 -13.95
CA GLU A 108 18.46 -11.82 -12.94
C GLU A 108 18.57 -10.80 -11.81
N GLN A 109 18.56 -9.50 -12.12
CA GLN A 109 18.58 -8.42 -11.14
C GLN A 109 17.27 -8.31 -10.34
N ALA A 110 16.14 -8.67 -10.95
CA ALA A 110 14.83 -8.64 -10.30
C ALA A 110 14.56 -9.87 -9.42
N LYS A 111 15.49 -10.83 -9.35
CA LYS A 111 15.34 -12.04 -8.57
C LYS A 111 15.18 -11.72 -7.09
N PRO A 112 14.08 -12.15 -6.44
CA PRO A 112 13.80 -11.76 -5.07
C PRO A 112 14.63 -12.55 -4.07
N GLU A 113 15.12 -11.87 -3.04
CA GLU A 113 15.73 -12.49 -1.86
C GLU A 113 14.68 -12.74 -0.77
N THR A 114 14.93 -13.69 0.13
CA THR A 114 14.03 -13.98 1.25
C THR A 114 13.91 -12.76 2.19
N GLY A 115 12.70 -12.52 2.72
CA GLY A 115 12.44 -11.37 3.60
C GLY A 115 10.98 -10.91 3.62
N PRO A 116 10.68 -9.71 4.15
CA PRO A 116 9.33 -9.16 4.18
C PRO A 116 8.72 -9.09 2.78
N ASN A 117 7.44 -9.45 2.62
CA ASN A 117 6.73 -9.47 1.34
C ASN A 117 7.36 -10.38 0.26
N TYR A 118 8.17 -11.38 0.64
CA TYR A 118 8.83 -12.28 -0.32
C TYR A 118 7.84 -12.98 -1.27
N ALA A 119 6.69 -13.44 -0.78
CA ALA A 119 5.68 -14.09 -1.62
C ALA A 119 5.16 -13.18 -2.74
N GLU A 120 4.97 -11.90 -2.45
CA GLU A 120 4.58 -10.90 -3.45
C GLU A 120 5.71 -10.63 -4.43
N ARG A 121 6.94 -10.45 -3.94
CA ARG A 121 8.10 -10.25 -4.83
C ARG A 121 8.34 -11.44 -5.75
N LEU A 122 8.13 -12.66 -5.25
CA LEU A 122 8.22 -13.89 -6.05
C LEU A 122 7.16 -13.91 -7.15
N LYS A 123 5.91 -13.57 -6.82
CA LYS A 123 4.84 -13.43 -7.81
C LYS A 123 5.18 -12.38 -8.87
N ASN A 124 5.71 -11.22 -8.47
CA ASN A 124 6.12 -10.17 -9.41
C ASN A 124 7.26 -10.63 -10.32
N TYR A 125 8.22 -11.40 -9.80
CA TYR A 125 9.30 -12.01 -10.57
C TYR A 125 8.75 -13.02 -11.61
N GLU A 126 7.85 -13.91 -11.22
CA GLU A 126 7.21 -14.87 -12.15
C GLU A 126 6.41 -14.17 -13.26
N GLN A 127 5.72 -13.08 -12.92
CA GLN A 127 5.03 -12.25 -13.90
C GLN A 127 5.99 -11.55 -14.86
N LEU A 128 7.13 -11.05 -14.37
CA LEU A 128 8.16 -10.44 -15.22
C LEU A 128 8.77 -11.47 -16.18
N GLN A 129 9.06 -12.68 -15.70
CA GLN A 129 9.52 -13.79 -16.53
C GLN A 129 8.51 -14.11 -17.64
N SER A 130 7.23 -14.17 -17.30
CA SER A 130 6.15 -14.42 -18.27
C SER A 130 6.05 -13.30 -19.31
N ALA A 131 6.21 -12.04 -18.90
CA ALA A 131 6.19 -10.89 -19.80
C ALA A 131 7.37 -10.91 -20.79
N ILE A 132 8.57 -11.26 -20.32
CA ILE A 132 9.77 -11.43 -21.16
C ILE A 132 9.54 -12.52 -22.21
N SER A 133 9.04 -13.69 -21.80
CA SER A 133 8.73 -14.78 -22.73
C SER A 133 7.71 -14.37 -23.80
N ALA A 134 6.68 -13.62 -23.42
CA ALA A 134 5.67 -13.13 -24.35
C ALA A 134 6.22 -12.14 -25.38
N VAL A 135 7.11 -11.22 -24.97
CA VAL A 135 7.75 -10.26 -25.88
C VAL A 135 8.66 -10.98 -26.87
N ASN A 136 9.54 -11.86 -26.40
CA ASN A 136 10.45 -12.60 -27.28
C ASN A 136 9.69 -13.47 -28.30
N SER A 137 8.61 -14.14 -27.89
CA SER A 137 7.80 -14.95 -28.80
C SER A 137 7.09 -14.11 -29.88
N ALA A 138 6.76 -12.85 -29.57
CA ALA A 138 6.13 -11.94 -30.51
C ALA A 138 7.13 -11.34 -31.51
N GLU A 139 8.40 -11.20 -31.14
CA GLU A 139 9.48 -10.74 -32.04
C GLU A 139 9.94 -11.84 -33.01
N GLU A 140 9.70 -13.12 -32.68
CA GLU A 140 10.03 -14.29 -33.50
C GLU A 140 8.95 -14.63 -34.57
N CYS A 141 7.80 -13.94 -34.57
CA CYS A 141 6.70 -14.12 -35.53
C CYS A 141 6.69 -13.03 -36.61
#